data_AF-A0A7R6W8H5-F1
#
_entry.id   AF-A0A7R6W8H5-F1
#
_cell.length_a   1.000
_cell.length_b   1.000
_cell.length_c   1.000
_cell.angle_alpha   90.00
_cell.angle_beta   90.00
_cell.angle_gamma   90.00
#
_symmetry.space_group_name_H-M   'P 1'
#
loop_
_entity.id
_entity.type
_entity.pdbx_description
1 polymer ?
#
loop_
_entity_poly.entity_id
_entity_poly.type
_entity_poly.pdbx_seq_one_letter_code
_entity_poly.pdbx_strand_id
1 'polypeptide(L)'
;MSEENTTEVFEKLRSNMPSIGFINRKKRIKAYIEITKIAEFMLDNEEISAEEMLFVFSLLMRKYSPFQKSAMMTALSLDSLPKNILSPIGLKFVLEVRKNLSLPDTHHSAKNNNEDSAESKDD
;
A
#
# COMPACT_ATOMS: atom_id res chain seq x y z
N MET A 1 -14.59 -1.30 -14.14
CA MET A 1 -13.57 -0.51 -14.87
C MET A 1 -13.57 -0.76 -16.37
N SER A 2 -13.54 0.31 -17.18
CA SER A 2 -13.09 0.20 -18.58
C SER A 2 -11.56 0.09 -18.64
N GLU A 3 -11.04 -0.47 -19.73
CA GLU A 3 -9.59 -0.53 -20.00
C GLU A 3 -8.97 0.88 -20.06
N GLU A 4 -9.71 1.83 -20.62
CA GLU A 4 -9.32 3.24 -20.74
C GLU A 4 -9.12 3.88 -19.35
N ASN A 5 -10.07 3.72 -18.42
CA ASN A 5 -9.95 4.28 -17.07
C ASN A 5 -8.77 3.65 -16.30
N THR A 6 -8.59 2.33 -16.43
CA THR A 6 -7.43 1.64 -15.82
C THR A 6 -6.11 2.22 -16.32
N THR A 7 -6.02 2.45 -17.63
CA THR A 7 -4.82 2.97 -18.29
C THR A 7 -4.53 4.41 -17.87
N GLU A 8 -5.57 5.24 -17.77
CA GLU A 8 -5.45 6.63 -17.33
C GLU A 8 -4.92 6.71 -15.89
N VAL A 9 -5.51 5.97 -14.95
CA VAL A 9 -5.04 5.93 -13.57
C VAL A 9 -3.61 5.40 -13.48
N PHE A 10 -3.29 4.35 -14.23
CA PHE A 10 -1.93 3.79 -14.28
C PHE A 10 -0.91 4.85 -14.72
N GLU A 11 -1.18 5.57 -15.81
CA GLU A 11 -0.26 6.60 -16.32
C GLU A 11 -0.22 7.84 -15.42
N LYS A 12 -1.34 8.24 -14.80
CA LYS A 12 -1.39 9.31 -13.79
C LYS A 12 -0.47 8.98 -12.61
N LEU A 13 -0.55 7.78 -12.06
CA LEU A 13 0.32 7.37 -10.96
C LEU A 13 1.78 7.21 -11.42
N ARG A 14 2.02 6.59 -12.58
CA ARG A 14 3.37 6.40 -13.12
C ARG A 14 4.09 7.73 -13.36
N SER A 15 3.41 8.72 -13.93
CA SER A 15 3.98 10.04 -14.23
C SER A 15 4.24 10.87 -12.97
N ASN A 16 3.45 10.67 -11.91
CA ASN A 16 3.64 11.33 -10.62
C ASN A 16 4.62 10.61 -9.68
N MET A 17 5.22 9.49 -10.10
CA MET A 17 6.14 8.74 -9.25
C MET A 17 7.41 9.57 -8.94
N PRO A 18 7.73 9.79 -7.66
CA PRO A 18 8.94 10.51 -7.28
C PRO A 18 10.21 9.76 -7.65
N SER A 19 11.32 10.49 -7.83
CA SER A 19 12.64 9.87 -8.05
C SER A 19 13.09 9.08 -6.81
N ILE A 20 13.25 7.77 -6.97
CA ILE A 20 13.54 6.84 -5.87
C ILE A 20 15.03 6.72 -5.54
N GLY A 21 15.92 7.19 -6.42
CA GLY A 21 17.36 6.95 -6.34
C GLY A 21 17.76 5.47 -6.47
N PHE A 22 19.03 5.21 -6.80
CA PHE A 22 19.47 3.85 -7.14
C PHE A 22 19.47 2.88 -5.95
N ILE A 23 19.82 3.33 -4.72
CA ILE A 23 19.97 2.47 -3.52
C ILE A 23 19.31 3.06 -2.26
N ASN A 24 18.71 4.26 -2.33
CA ASN A 24 18.29 4.97 -1.12
C ASN A 24 16.95 4.43 -0.55
N ARG A 25 17.04 3.64 0.54
CA ARG A 25 15.88 3.09 1.29
C ARG A 25 14.87 4.17 1.67
N LYS A 26 15.33 5.28 2.25
CA LYS A 26 14.46 6.39 2.70
C LYS A 26 13.70 7.02 1.54
N LYS A 27 14.37 7.26 0.39
CA LYS A 27 13.73 7.81 -0.81
C LYS A 27 12.69 6.86 -1.40
N ARG A 28 12.97 5.56 -1.44
CA ARG A 28 12.02 4.54 -1.92
C ARG A 28 10.76 4.46 -1.05
N ILE A 29 10.92 4.45 0.27
CA ILE A 29 9.78 4.45 1.20
C ILE A 29 8.97 5.75 1.05
N LYS A 30 9.65 6.90 1.00
CA LYS A 30 9.00 8.19 0.78
C LYS A 30 8.21 8.23 -0.53
N ALA A 31 8.78 7.72 -1.62
CA ALA A 31 8.11 7.68 -2.90
C ALA A 31 6.85 6.79 -2.89
N TYR A 32 6.89 5.66 -2.18
CA TYR A 32 5.71 4.82 -1.96
C TYR A 32 4.62 5.55 -1.15
N ILE A 33 4.99 6.25 -0.08
CA ILE A 33 4.04 7.05 0.71
C ILE A 33 3.41 8.14 -0.16
N GLU A 34 4.20 8.85 -0.96
CA GLU A 34 3.69 9.94 -1.80
C GLU A 34 2.74 9.41 -2.88
N ILE A 35 3.10 8.34 -3.59
CA ILE A 35 2.24 7.82 -4.66
C ILE A 35 0.93 7.23 -4.11
N THR A 36 0.97 6.59 -2.95
CA THR A 36 -0.22 6.01 -2.32
C THR A 36 -1.14 7.08 -1.71
N LYS A 37 -0.63 8.28 -1.41
CA LYS A 37 -1.46 9.44 -1.07
C LYS A 37 -2.21 10.00 -2.26
N ILE A 38 -1.58 10.04 -3.44
CA ILE A 38 -2.26 10.44 -4.68
C ILE A 38 -3.37 9.43 -4.99
N ALA A 39 -3.08 8.13 -4.85
CA ALA A 39 -4.09 7.10 -5.00
C ALA A 39 -5.26 7.27 -4.01
N GLU A 40 -4.99 7.51 -2.73
CA GLU A 40 -6.04 7.77 -1.73
C GLU A 40 -6.91 8.96 -2.11
N PHE A 41 -6.30 10.06 -2.58
CA PHE A 41 -7.05 11.22 -3.05
C PHE A 41 -7.98 10.85 -4.22
N MET A 42 -7.58 9.96 -5.13
CA MET A 42 -8.45 9.51 -6.22
C MET A 42 -9.64 8.68 -5.70
N LEU A 43 -9.46 7.93 -4.61
CA LEU A 43 -10.55 7.21 -3.93
C LEU A 43 -11.51 8.18 -3.26
N ASP A 44 -10.97 9.16 -2.53
CA ASP A 44 -11.75 10.16 -1.78
C ASP A 44 -12.61 11.04 -2.70
N ASN A 45 -12.18 11.22 -3.95
CA ASN A 45 -12.93 11.97 -4.98
C ASN A 45 -13.78 11.07 -5.87
N GLU A 46 -13.95 9.79 -5.52
CA GLU A 46 -14.74 8.81 -6.27
C GLU A 46 -14.30 8.66 -7.75
N GLU A 47 -13.05 9.02 -8.09
CA GLU A 47 -12.48 8.82 -9.43
C GLU A 47 -12.33 7.33 -9.75
N ILE A 48 -12.13 6.50 -8.71
CA ILE A 48 -11.83 5.07 -8.79
C ILE A 48 -12.17 4.36 -7.48
N SER A 49 -12.66 3.13 -7.55
CA SER A 49 -12.91 2.32 -6.34
C SER A 49 -11.62 1.75 -5.74
N ALA A 50 -11.68 1.34 -4.47
CA ALA A 50 -10.53 0.72 -3.80
C ALA A 50 -10.07 -0.59 -4.47
N GLU A 51 -10.99 -1.41 -4.97
CA GLU A 51 -10.65 -2.67 -5.67
C GLU A 51 -9.93 -2.40 -6.99
N GLU A 52 -10.42 -1.43 -7.76
CA GLU A 52 -9.81 -0.99 -9.01
C GLU A 52 -8.41 -0.40 -8.76
N MET A 53 -8.23 0.38 -7.69
CA MET A 53 -6.92 0.92 -7.34
C MET A 53 -5.92 -0.17 -6.94
N LEU A 54 -6.35 -1.20 -6.19
CA LEU A 54 -5.50 -2.35 -5.89
C LEU A 54 -5.10 -3.11 -7.15
N PHE A 55 -6.03 -3.24 -8.11
CA PHE A 55 -5.71 -3.78 -9.42
C PHE A 55 -4.67 -2.93 -10.15
N VAL A 56 -4.81 -1.60 -10.18
CA VAL A 56 -3.79 -0.70 -10.76
C VAL A 56 -2.44 -0.82 -10.05
N PHE A 57 -2.41 -0.89 -8.71
CA PHE A 57 -1.19 -1.14 -7.96
C PHE A 57 -0.53 -2.47 -8.32
N SER A 58 -1.30 -3.52 -8.56
CA SER A 58 -0.78 -4.81 -9.03
C SER A 58 -0.12 -4.68 -10.42
N LEU A 59 -0.70 -3.87 -11.31
CA LEU A 59 -0.12 -3.57 -12.62
C LEU A 59 1.16 -2.76 -12.49
N LEU A 60 1.17 -1.70 -11.66
CA LEU A 60 2.37 -0.89 -11.39
C LEU A 60 3.48 -1.75 -10.78
N MET A 61 3.15 -2.64 -9.84
CA MET A 61 4.08 -3.58 -9.22
C MET A 61 4.72 -4.53 -10.25
N ARG A 62 3.95 -4.97 -11.25
CA ARG A 62 4.42 -5.88 -12.30
C ARG A 62 5.17 -5.18 -13.43
N LYS A 63 4.75 -3.98 -13.81
CA LYS A 63 5.17 -3.31 -15.06
C LYS A 63 6.10 -2.11 -14.84
N TYR A 64 6.17 -1.56 -13.64
CA TYR A 64 6.90 -0.32 -13.38
C TYR A 64 7.90 -0.46 -12.22
N SER A 65 9.18 -0.65 -12.58
CA SER A 65 10.27 -0.95 -11.65
C SER A 65 10.41 0.05 -10.48
N PRO A 66 10.25 1.37 -10.67
CA PRO A 66 10.33 2.30 -9.54
C PRO A 66 9.26 2.08 -8.47
N PHE A 67 8.00 1.84 -8.88
CA PHE A 67 6.93 1.50 -7.94
C PHE A 67 7.21 0.16 -7.26
N GLN A 68 7.59 -0.88 -8.04
CA GLN A 68 7.97 -2.18 -7.51
C GLN A 68 9.04 -2.08 -6.42
N LYS A 69 10.14 -1.38 -6.71
CA LYS A 69 11.26 -1.18 -5.76
C LYS A 69 10.85 -0.42 -4.51
N SER A 70 9.91 0.52 -4.64
CA SER A 70 9.40 1.33 -3.54
C SER A 70 8.44 0.55 -2.65
N ALA A 71 7.50 -0.19 -3.26
CA ALA A 71 6.57 -1.07 -2.57
C ALA A 71 7.32 -2.19 -1.82
N MET A 72 8.28 -2.88 -2.48
CA MET A 72 9.10 -3.91 -1.84
C MET A 72 9.91 -3.35 -0.66
N MET A 73 10.55 -2.20 -0.85
CA MET A 73 11.35 -1.59 0.22
C MET A 73 10.48 -1.18 1.41
N THR A 74 9.27 -0.69 1.15
CA THR A 74 8.29 -0.36 2.20
C THR A 74 7.82 -1.62 2.91
N ALA A 75 7.47 -2.67 2.17
CA ALA A 75 7.05 -3.96 2.72
C ALA A 75 8.12 -4.53 3.67
N LEU A 76 9.38 -4.58 3.25
CA LEU A 76 10.50 -5.04 4.09
C LEU A 76 10.78 -4.15 5.30
N SER A 77 10.34 -2.89 5.25
CA SER A 77 10.62 -1.89 6.29
C SER A 77 9.46 -1.65 7.25
N LEU A 78 8.30 -2.25 7.00
CA LEU A 78 7.04 -1.88 7.63
C LEU A 78 7.10 -1.92 9.16
N ASP A 79 7.80 -2.90 9.73
CA ASP A 79 8.03 -3.05 11.18
C ASP A 79 8.72 -1.85 11.83
N SER A 80 9.54 -1.13 11.06
CA SER A 80 10.29 0.05 11.51
C SER A 80 9.62 1.38 11.18
N LEU A 81 8.46 1.36 10.50
CA LEU A 81 7.73 2.57 10.14
C LEU A 81 6.73 2.96 11.22
N PRO A 82 6.58 4.26 11.56
CA PRO A 82 5.54 4.72 12.46
C PRO A 82 4.15 4.37 11.95
N LYS A 83 3.23 4.10 12.88
CA LYS A 83 1.79 4.03 12.59
C LYS A 83 1.34 5.35 11.93
N ASN A 84 0.36 5.28 11.03
CA ASN A 84 -0.30 6.41 10.36
C ASN A 84 0.54 7.18 9.31
N ILE A 85 1.69 6.65 8.88
CA ILE A 85 2.48 7.29 7.82
C ILE A 85 2.04 6.91 6.40
N LEU A 86 1.40 5.75 6.27
CA LEU A 86 0.87 5.22 5.01
C LEU A 86 -0.61 5.60 4.87
N SER A 87 -1.06 5.86 3.64
CA SER A 87 -2.49 5.97 3.36
C SER A 87 -3.18 4.61 3.56
N PRO A 88 -4.49 4.58 3.85
CA PRO A 88 -5.25 3.34 3.98
C PRO A 88 -5.06 2.37 2.80
N ILE A 89 -5.18 2.84 1.55
CA ILE A 89 -5.01 2.00 0.37
C ILE A 89 -3.56 1.52 0.21
N GLY A 90 -2.59 2.37 0.54
CA GLY A 90 -1.17 2.01 0.54
C GLY A 90 -0.84 0.96 1.60
N LEU A 91 -1.39 1.10 2.81
CA LEU A 91 -1.22 0.11 3.86
C LEU A 91 -1.83 -1.24 3.46
N LYS A 92 -3.05 -1.23 2.91
CA LYS A 92 -3.72 -2.45 2.43
C LYS A 92 -2.87 -3.19 1.40
N PHE A 93 -2.35 -2.48 0.40
CA PHE A 93 -1.51 -3.09 -0.64
C PHE A 93 -0.16 -3.59 -0.10
N VAL A 94 0.52 -2.83 0.75
CA VAL A 94 1.84 -3.25 1.24
C VAL A 94 1.74 -4.47 2.16
N LEU A 95 0.64 -4.62 2.91
CA LEU A 95 0.37 -5.83 3.69
C LEU A 95 0.17 -7.06 2.80
N GLU A 96 -0.51 -6.90 1.67
CA GLU A 96 -0.65 -7.97 0.67
C GLU A 96 0.72 -8.35 0.07
N VAL A 97 1.57 -7.35 -0.24
CA VAL A 97 2.94 -7.60 -0.70
C VAL A 97 3.75 -8.37 0.35
N ARG A 98 3.63 -8.02 1.64
CA ARG A 98 4.30 -8.76 2.72
C ARG A 98 3.83 -10.21 2.79
N LYS A 99 2.52 -10.44 2.70
CA LYS A 99 1.93 -11.78 2.68
C LYS A 99 2.46 -12.61 1.51
N ASN A 100 2.55 -12.02 0.32
CA ASN A 100 3.07 -12.68 -0.88
C ASN A 100 4.58 -12.99 -0.79
N LEU A 101 5.31 -12.28 0.07
CA LEU A 101 6.73 -12.53 0.37
C LEU A 101 6.93 -13.42 1.60
N SER A 102 5.86 -13.92 2.22
CA SER A 102 5.90 -14.72 3.45
C SER A 102 6.67 -14.05 4.59
N LEU A 103 6.55 -12.73 4.72
CA LEU A 103 7.20 -11.97 5.79
C LEU A 103 6.44 -12.07 7.11
N PRO A 104 7.10 -11.92 8.28
CA PRO A 104 6.44 -11.94 9.59
C PRO A 104 5.36 -10.87 9.74
N ASP A 105 4.51 -11.02 10.76
CA ASP A 105 3.55 -9.98 11.12
C ASP A 105 4.22 -8.72 11.68
N THR A 106 3.49 -7.62 11.58
CA THR A 106 3.92 -6.29 12.02
C THR A 106 2.92 -5.68 12.98
N HIS A 107 3.32 -4.61 13.67
CA HIS A 107 2.38 -3.81 14.45
C HIS A 107 1.29 -3.10 13.60
N HIS A 108 1.37 -3.20 12.28
CA HIS A 108 0.35 -2.75 11.32
C HIS A 108 -0.58 -3.89 10.83
N SER A 109 -0.25 -5.16 11.07
CA SER A 109 -1.10 -6.31 10.76
C SER A 109 -1.86 -6.86 11.97
N ALA A 110 -1.59 -6.34 13.17
CA ALA A 110 -2.38 -6.61 14.36
C ALA A 110 -3.82 -6.09 14.17
N LYS A 111 -4.74 -6.98 13.79
CA LYS A 111 -6.17 -6.79 14.00
C LYS A 111 -6.40 -6.53 15.50
N ASN A 112 -7.27 -5.58 15.81
CA ASN A 112 -7.90 -5.45 17.12
C ASN A 112 -8.56 -6.80 17.47
N ASN A 113 -7.87 -7.65 18.24
CA ASN A 113 -8.46 -8.85 18.84
C ASN A 113 -9.16 -8.51 20.18
N ASN A 114 -9.64 -7.27 20.33
CA ASN A 114 -10.55 -6.90 21.40
C ASN A 114 -11.94 -6.66 20.80
N GLU A 115 -12.54 -7.73 20.30
CA GLU A 115 -14.00 -7.87 20.31
C GLU A 115 -14.30 -8.97 21.32
N ASP A 116 -14.83 -8.52 22.46
CA ASP A 116 -15.66 -9.20 23.44
C ASP A 116 -15.60 -10.74 23.52
N SER A 117 -14.99 -11.20 24.62
CA SER A 117 -15.57 -12.27 25.43
C SER A 117 -15.33 -11.91 26.89
N ALA A 118 -16.14 -10.95 27.37
CA ALA A 118 -16.55 -10.97 28.77
C ALA A 118 -17.50 -12.16 28.97
N GLU A 119 -17.46 -12.74 30.18
CA GLU A 119 -18.32 -13.81 30.70
C GLU A 119 -17.95 -15.23 30.18
N SER A 120 -17.52 -16.18 31.01
CA SER A 120 -18.15 -16.61 32.26
C SER A 120 -17.15 -16.93 33.38
N LYS A 121 -17.43 -16.43 34.58
CA LYS A 121 -17.21 -17.19 35.83
C LYS A 121 -18.31 -18.25 35.94
N ASP A 122 -18.08 -19.25 36.78
CA ASP A 122 -18.87 -20.47 37.07
C ASP A 122 -18.24 -21.67 36.34
N ASP A 123 -17.68 -22.70 36.98
CA ASP A 123 -17.78 -23.24 38.36
C ASP A 123 -16.40 -23.68 38.92
#